data_AF-A0A9D7H082-F1
#
_entry.id   AF-A0A9D7H082-F1
#
_cell.length_a   1.000
_cell.length_b   1.000
_cell.length_c   1.000
_cell.angle_alpha   90.00
_cell.angle_beta   90.00
_cell.angle_gamma   90.00
#
_symmetry.space_group_name_H-M   'P 1'
#
loop_
_entity.id
_entity.type
_entity.pdbx_description
1 polymer ?
#
loop_
_entity_poly.entity_id
_entity_poly.type
_entity_poly.pdbx_seq_one_letter_code
_entity_poly.pdbx_strand_id
1 'polypeptide(L)'
;MASTSSVIFVTQNRGKADEIATLLGGVPVRWERLPLAHVPGDDLEAAASGRVSEAFRRLGAPCFLENAGLWVHEHGIDEPPAFAPRAWKHVVAELGGEEAFCSRFGGAAVRARVAVAYASDEGTPRVFSGELVGQVAARPKGTGGYGWDRVVVPDGYARTLSELLATKYLTNMRLLPYLALAGVLRGRSYDGVFEAHVTIAAEDEATAARFAATCNEFGVKFVQIELPRGVTRSQPMTASYHRGRLETVHAEVLALGKELVRRGFSVTRTKIEAVGASRDVPETDEEAETRPPQNYFEYHVKVILPKDGSEDALAALRSLCEQHDAHLSRRAPIEQSGHGEPGHGGRDTAGRDTAARDTVARFVTRFVTRFVTQRAYRSGRVTSAAAFDALVAALDAAGFRTSTRLREYTVYDSNIGVDAGWMNGA
;
A
#
# COMPACT_ATOMS: atom_id res chain seq x y z
N MET A 1 -9.33 20.58 -22.83
CA MET A 1 -8.71 20.60 -21.49
C MET A 1 -9.71 20.04 -20.50
N ALA A 2 -9.69 18.74 -20.24
CA ALA A 2 -10.46 18.19 -19.12
C ALA A 2 -9.74 18.61 -17.83
N SER A 3 -10.31 19.55 -17.09
CA SER A 3 -9.82 19.87 -15.74
C SER A 3 -9.86 18.59 -14.93
N THR A 4 -8.71 18.15 -14.41
CA THR A 4 -8.64 17.11 -13.37
C THR A 4 -9.33 17.67 -12.13
N SER A 5 -10.65 17.52 -12.10
CA SER A 5 -11.51 18.13 -11.07
C SER A 5 -11.18 17.45 -9.74
N SER A 6 -10.36 18.10 -8.93
CA SER A 6 -10.01 17.62 -7.60
C SER A 6 -11.28 17.58 -6.74
N VAL A 7 -11.57 16.43 -6.15
CA VAL A 7 -12.68 16.33 -5.20
C VAL A 7 -12.29 17.00 -3.87
N ILE A 8 -13.26 17.59 -3.18
CA ILE A 8 -13.02 18.29 -1.92
C ILE A 8 -13.24 17.34 -0.74
N PHE A 9 -12.23 17.14 0.11
CA PHE A 9 -12.40 16.50 1.40
C PHE A 9 -12.73 17.53 2.48
N VAL A 10 -13.89 17.39 3.11
CA VAL A 10 -14.37 18.32 4.13
C VAL A 10 -14.12 17.72 5.52
N THR A 11 -13.14 18.27 6.24
CA THR A 11 -12.84 17.88 7.62
C THR A 11 -12.20 19.03 8.41
N GLN A 12 -12.45 19.06 9.71
CA GLN A 12 -11.75 19.97 10.63
C GLN A 12 -10.43 19.38 11.17
N ASN A 13 -10.22 18.06 11.02
CA ASN A 13 -9.08 17.34 11.57
C ASN A 13 -7.99 17.18 10.49
N ARG A 14 -6.85 17.86 10.68
CA ARG A 14 -5.69 17.80 9.79
C ARG A 14 -5.10 16.38 9.68
N GLY A 15 -5.00 15.64 10.78
CA GLY A 15 -4.48 14.27 10.75
C GLY A 15 -5.29 13.33 9.86
N LYS A 16 -6.61 13.55 9.74
CA LYS A 16 -7.43 12.82 8.75
C LYS A 16 -7.11 13.21 7.31
N ALA A 17 -6.81 14.49 7.08
CA ALA A 17 -6.43 14.97 5.76
C ALA A 17 -5.05 14.44 5.36
N ASP A 18 -4.12 14.24 6.30
CA ASP A 18 -2.80 13.68 6.01
C ASP A 18 -2.89 12.19 5.62
N GLU A 19 -3.85 11.42 6.17
CA GLU A 19 -4.05 10.00 5.85
C GLU A 19 -4.79 9.77 4.51
N ILE A 20 -5.49 10.78 3.97
CA ILE A 20 -6.43 10.59 2.85
C ILE A 20 -5.74 10.20 1.55
N ALA A 21 -4.53 10.71 1.31
CA ALA A 21 -3.76 10.43 0.10
C ALA A 21 -3.45 8.93 -0.02
N THR A 22 -3.02 8.33 1.10
CA THR A 22 -2.79 6.88 1.21
C THR A 22 -4.08 6.08 1.05
N LEU A 23 -5.18 6.52 1.69
CA LEU A 23 -6.46 5.79 1.68
C LEU A 23 -7.16 5.83 0.32
N LEU A 24 -7.04 6.93 -0.43
CA LEU A 24 -7.62 7.07 -1.77
C LEU A 24 -6.68 6.62 -2.89
N GLY A 25 -5.46 6.18 -2.57
CA GLY A 25 -4.47 5.81 -3.58
C GLY A 25 -4.26 6.95 -4.59
N GLY A 26 -3.99 8.14 -4.06
CA GLY A 26 -3.55 9.35 -4.79
C GLY A 26 -4.50 9.96 -5.78
N VAL A 27 -5.79 9.64 -5.71
CA VAL A 27 -6.80 10.52 -6.29
C VAL A 27 -6.54 11.95 -5.77
N PRO A 28 -6.40 12.95 -6.65
CA PRO A 28 -6.18 14.34 -6.21
C PRO A 28 -7.33 14.83 -5.33
N VAL A 29 -7.00 15.18 -4.09
CA VAL A 29 -7.96 15.70 -3.11
C VAL A 29 -7.53 17.08 -2.66
N ARG A 30 -8.49 18.00 -2.66
CA ARG A 30 -8.34 19.30 -2.02
C ARG A 30 -8.96 19.24 -0.64
N TRP A 31 -8.22 19.61 0.39
CA TRP A 31 -8.77 19.70 1.74
C TRP A 31 -9.44 21.05 1.98
N GLU A 32 -10.63 21.05 2.57
CA GLU A 32 -11.37 22.24 2.97
C GLU A 32 -11.85 22.14 4.43
N ARG A 33 -11.67 23.24 5.18
CA ARG A 33 -12.24 23.39 6.53
C ARG A 33 -13.58 24.09 6.45
N LEU A 34 -14.64 23.31 6.26
CA LEU A 34 -16.01 23.83 6.30
C LEU A 34 -16.68 23.46 7.63
N PRO A 35 -17.06 24.42 8.48
CA PRO A 35 -17.86 24.14 9.67
C PRO A 35 -19.26 23.70 9.24
N LEU A 36 -19.64 22.48 9.63
CA LEU A 36 -20.96 21.90 9.37
C LEU A 36 -21.61 21.58 10.72
N ALA A 37 -22.91 21.77 10.81
CA ALA A 37 -23.66 21.41 12.01
C ALA A 37 -23.47 19.92 12.33
N HIS A 38 -23.37 19.60 13.62
CA HIS A 38 -23.44 18.23 14.06
C HIS A 38 -24.87 17.72 13.88
N VAL A 39 -25.01 16.53 13.29
CA VAL A 39 -26.29 15.83 13.16
C VAL A 39 -26.36 14.84 14.32
N PRO A 40 -27.26 15.03 15.31
CA PRO A 40 -27.43 14.10 16.41
C PRO A 40 -28.01 12.76 15.93
N GLY A 41 -27.70 11.68 16.66
CA GLY A 41 -28.24 10.35 16.41
C GLY A 41 -27.18 9.32 16.03
N ASP A 42 -27.63 8.07 15.92
CA ASP A 42 -26.73 6.90 15.84
C ASP A 42 -26.52 6.41 14.40
N ASP A 43 -27.32 6.93 13.47
CA ASP A 43 -27.23 6.67 12.04
C ASP A 43 -26.12 7.52 11.42
N LEU A 44 -24.92 6.93 11.37
CA LEU A 44 -23.75 7.60 10.80
C LEU A 44 -23.94 7.92 9.32
N GLU A 45 -24.63 7.05 8.59
CA GLU A 45 -24.87 7.13 7.16
C GLU A 45 -25.82 8.29 6.81
N ALA A 46 -26.94 8.41 7.52
CA ALA A 46 -27.86 9.54 7.35
C ALA A 46 -27.19 10.87 7.75
N ALA A 47 -26.46 10.87 8.87
CA ALA A 47 -25.71 12.04 9.31
C ALA A 47 -24.64 12.47 8.29
N ALA A 48 -23.88 11.52 7.74
CA ALA A 48 -22.88 11.80 6.71
C ALA A 48 -23.54 12.32 5.42
N SER A 49 -24.65 11.71 4.99
CA SER A 49 -25.41 12.12 3.79
C SER A 49 -25.95 13.54 3.88
N GLY A 50 -26.59 13.89 5.00
CA GLY A 50 -27.11 15.24 5.23
C GLY A 50 -25.99 16.28 5.26
N ARG A 51 -24.89 15.97 5.97
CA ARG A 51 -23.74 16.87 6.07
C ARG A 51 -23.04 17.08 4.73
N VAL A 52 -22.85 16.02 3.92
CA VAL A 52 -22.20 16.17 2.62
C VAL A 52 -23.09 16.92 1.63
N SER A 53 -24.41 16.75 1.70
CA SER A 53 -25.36 17.53 0.89
C SER A 53 -25.29 19.01 1.20
N GLU A 54 -25.23 19.38 2.49
CA GLU A 54 -25.02 20.77 2.92
C GLU A 54 -23.66 21.30 2.44
N ALA A 55 -22.60 20.51 2.55
CA ALA A 55 -21.27 20.87 2.08
C ALA A 55 -21.25 21.14 0.57
N PHE A 56 -21.84 20.24 -0.22
CA PHE A 56 -21.95 20.36 -1.67
C PHE A 56 -22.69 21.63 -2.06
N ARG A 57 -23.83 21.93 -1.42
CA ARG A 57 -24.61 23.16 -1.66
C ARG A 57 -23.81 24.43 -1.40
N ARG A 58 -22.96 24.41 -0.36
CA ARG A 58 -22.14 25.57 0.04
C ARG A 58 -20.87 25.73 -0.80
N LEU A 59 -20.30 24.63 -1.28
CA LEU A 59 -19.06 24.62 -2.05
C LEU A 59 -19.29 24.76 -3.56
N GLY A 60 -20.46 24.32 -4.05
CA GLY A 60 -20.78 24.30 -5.48
C GLY A 60 -19.88 23.35 -6.29
N ALA A 61 -19.31 22.32 -5.64
CA ALA A 61 -18.36 21.40 -6.26
C ALA A 61 -18.38 20.03 -5.57
N PRO A 62 -18.05 18.93 -6.29
CA PRO A 62 -18.02 17.58 -5.72
C PRO A 62 -17.16 17.49 -4.46
N CYS A 63 -17.73 16.91 -3.41
CA CYS A 63 -17.09 16.83 -2.11
C CYS A 63 -17.46 15.56 -1.36
N PHE A 64 -16.61 15.14 -0.43
CA PHE A 64 -16.90 14.05 0.49
C PHE A 64 -16.49 14.42 1.91
N LEU A 65 -17.06 13.71 2.88
CA LEU A 65 -16.68 13.78 4.29
C LEU A 65 -16.90 12.43 4.95
N GLU A 66 -16.40 12.30 6.18
CA GLU A 66 -16.66 11.14 7.02
C GLU A 66 -17.38 11.50 8.33
N ASN A 67 -18.24 10.58 8.77
CA ASN A 67 -18.79 10.55 10.11
C ASN A 67 -18.38 9.23 10.77
N ALA A 68 -17.82 9.28 11.98
CA ALA A 68 -17.29 8.10 12.65
C ALA A 68 -17.72 8.05 14.10
N GLY A 69 -17.91 6.84 14.61
CA GLY A 69 -18.37 6.56 15.97
C GLY A 69 -17.63 5.39 16.60
N LEU A 70 -17.63 5.36 17.93
CA LEU A 70 -17.10 4.29 18.75
C LEU A 70 -18.21 3.80 19.69
N TRP A 71 -18.46 2.50 19.67
CA TRP A 71 -19.38 1.80 20.55
C TRP A 71 -18.56 0.90 21.47
N VAL A 72 -18.78 1.02 22.77
CA VAL A 72 -18.14 0.18 23.80
C VAL A 72 -19.24 -0.60 24.50
N HIS A 73 -19.11 -1.90 24.59
CA HIS A 73 -20.04 -2.77 25.31
C HIS A 73 -19.47 -3.08 26.69
N GLU A 74 -20.19 -2.70 27.76
CA GLU A 74 -19.78 -3.04 29.13
C GLU A 74 -19.82 -4.57 29.35
N HIS A 75 -18.92 -5.09 30.18
CA HIS A 75 -18.82 -6.52 30.46
C HIS A 75 -20.10 -7.07 31.09
N GLY A 76 -20.67 -8.12 30.50
CA GLY A 76 -21.74 -8.91 31.12
C GLY A 76 -23.13 -8.27 31.07
N ILE A 77 -23.36 -7.29 30.20
CA ILE A 77 -24.68 -6.68 30.02
C ILE A 77 -25.17 -6.91 28.58
N ASP A 78 -26.28 -7.65 28.41
CA ASP A 78 -27.07 -7.73 27.17
C ASP A 78 -27.98 -6.48 27.03
N GLU A 79 -27.40 -5.28 27.06
CA GLU A 79 -28.09 -3.99 26.87
C GLU A 79 -27.34 -3.10 25.85
N PRO A 80 -28.00 -2.06 25.27
CA PRO A 80 -27.39 -1.21 24.25
C PRO A 80 -26.02 -0.63 24.68
N PRO A 81 -25.13 -0.37 23.70
CA PRO A 81 -23.75 0.05 23.96
C PRO A 81 -23.67 1.26 24.91
N ALA A 82 -22.70 1.23 25.84
CA ALA A 82 -22.50 2.28 26.84
C ALA A 82 -22.21 3.66 26.22
N PHE A 83 -21.83 3.67 24.93
CA PHE A 83 -21.75 4.87 24.09
C PHE A 83 -22.52 4.67 22.78
N ALA A 84 -23.48 5.55 22.54
CA ALA A 84 -23.92 5.97 21.21
C ALA A 84 -22.86 6.93 20.62
N PRO A 85 -22.71 7.09 19.29
CA PRO A 85 -21.59 7.81 18.69
C PRO A 85 -21.54 9.30 19.12
N ARG A 86 -20.84 9.57 20.23
CA ARG A 86 -20.46 10.90 20.68
C ARG A 86 -19.06 11.23 20.16
N ALA A 87 -18.79 12.52 19.97
CA ALA A 87 -17.45 12.95 19.60
C ALA A 87 -16.45 12.51 20.70
N TRP A 88 -15.49 11.66 20.34
CA TRP A 88 -14.49 11.09 21.26
C TRP A 88 -13.89 12.08 22.25
N LYS A 89 -13.58 13.30 21.77
CA LYS A 89 -13.07 14.39 22.60
C LYS A 89 -13.95 14.74 23.80
N HIS A 90 -15.27 14.62 23.69
CA HIS A 90 -16.21 14.86 24.78
C HIS A 90 -16.23 13.68 25.75
N VAL A 91 -16.23 12.45 25.24
CA VAL A 91 -16.15 11.23 26.07
C VAL A 91 -14.92 11.25 26.96
N VAL A 92 -13.75 11.53 26.39
CA VAL A 92 -12.49 11.61 27.14
C VAL A 92 -12.50 12.76 28.14
N ALA A 93 -13.03 13.92 27.78
CA ALA A 93 -13.10 15.08 28.68
C ALA A 93 -14.03 14.82 29.87
N GLU A 94 -15.20 14.21 29.64
CA GLU A 94 -16.18 13.87 30.68
C GLU A 94 -15.64 12.82 31.66
N LEU A 95 -14.90 11.82 31.17
CA LEU A 95 -14.32 10.76 32.00
C LEU A 95 -13.01 11.18 32.70
N GLY A 96 -12.43 12.32 32.35
CA GLY A 96 -11.17 12.79 32.94
C GLY A 96 -9.90 12.23 32.28
N GLY A 97 -9.99 11.75 31.03
CA GLY A 97 -8.83 11.34 30.24
C GLY A 97 -8.89 9.90 29.72
N GLU A 98 -7.95 9.56 28.84
CA GLU A 98 -7.85 8.23 28.24
C GLU A 98 -7.51 7.15 29.29
N GLU A 99 -6.75 7.51 30.34
CA GLU A 99 -6.44 6.60 31.46
C GLU A 99 -7.71 6.20 32.22
N ALA A 100 -8.56 7.17 32.54
CA ALA A 100 -9.83 6.89 33.22
C ALA A 100 -10.77 6.05 32.34
N PHE A 101 -10.79 6.30 31.03
CA PHE A 101 -11.52 5.47 30.07
C PHE A 101 -11.02 4.03 30.08
N CYS A 102 -9.72 3.78 29.95
CA CYS A 102 -9.16 2.42 29.96
C CYS A 102 -9.31 1.74 31.33
N SER A 103 -9.21 2.47 32.42
CA SER A 103 -9.45 1.92 33.77
C SER A 103 -10.88 1.42 33.93
N ARG A 104 -11.86 2.15 33.38
CA ARG A 104 -13.27 1.78 33.43
C ARG A 104 -13.64 0.66 32.45
N PHE A 105 -13.10 0.70 31.24
CA PHE A 105 -13.54 -0.15 30.13
C PHE A 105 -12.49 -1.16 29.66
N GLY A 106 -11.33 -1.28 30.31
CA GLY A 106 -10.27 -2.19 29.88
C GLY A 106 -10.76 -3.63 29.73
N GLY A 107 -10.54 -4.21 28.54
CA GLY A 107 -11.04 -5.54 28.17
C GLY A 107 -12.43 -5.56 27.54
N ALA A 108 -13.18 -4.46 27.61
CA ALA A 108 -14.51 -4.35 27.01
C ALA A 108 -14.44 -4.48 25.49
N ALA A 109 -15.46 -5.14 24.90
CA ALA A 109 -15.60 -5.22 23.46
C ALA A 109 -15.88 -3.82 22.88
N VAL A 110 -15.25 -3.51 21.75
CA VAL A 110 -15.41 -2.24 21.06
C VAL A 110 -15.72 -2.46 19.59
N ARG A 111 -16.57 -1.59 19.04
CA ARG A 111 -16.86 -1.48 17.63
C ARG A 111 -16.69 -0.03 17.20
N ALA A 112 -15.82 0.24 16.25
CA ALA A 112 -15.69 1.53 15.61
C ALA A 112 -16.27 1.46 14.20
N ARG A 113 -17.16 2.39 13.84
CA ARG A 113 -17.73 2.49 12.50
C ARG A 113 -17.43 3.84 11.87
N VAL A 114 -17.36 3.86 10.55
CA VAL A 114 -17.25 5.07 9.75
C VAL A 114 -18.21 5.01 8.57
N ALA A 115 -18.85 6.13 8.26
CA ALA A 115 -19.60 6.36 7.03
C ALA A 115 -18.91 7.50 6.26
N VAL A 116 -18.40 7.18 5.07
CA VAL A 116 -17.82 8.14 4.12
C VAL A 116 -18.90 8.47 3.10
N ALA A 117 -19.34 9.73 3.05
CA ALA A 117 -20.37 10.17 2.13
C ALA A 117 -19.78 11.10 1.06
N TYR A 118 -20.15 10.88 -0.19
CA TYR A 118 -19.71 11.64 -1.37
C TYR A 118 -20.92 12.23 -2.10
N ALA A 119 -20.86 13.52 -2.40
CA ALA A 119 -21.84 14.23 -3.19
C ALA A 119 -21.18 14.80 -4.47
N SER A 120 -21.91 14.69 -5.57
CA SER A 120 -21.60 15.22 -6.89
C SER A 120 -22.88 15.75 -7.53
N ASP A 121 -22.81 16.16 -8.79
CA ASP A 121 -23.97 16.58 -9.58
C ASP A 121 -24.97 15.43 -9.85
N GLU A 122 -24.62 14.18 -9.53
CA GLU A 122 -25.41 12.97 -9.82
C GLU A 122 -26.56 12.69 -8.84
N GLY A 123 -27.01 13.70 -8.09
CA GLY A 123 -28.19 13.60 -7.23
C GLY A 123 -27.88 13.13 -5.80
N THR A 124 -28.41 11.97 -5.39
CA THR A 124 -28.35 11.54 -3.98
C THR A 124 -26.91 11.17 -3.58
N PRO A 125 -26.41 11.62 -2.41
CA PRO A 125 -25.08 11.24 -1.95
C PRO A 125 -24.87 9.73 -1.87
N ARG A 126 -23.68 9.29 -2.27
CA ARG A 126 -23.25 7.91 -2.14
C ARG A 126 -22.56 7.72 -0.79
N VAL A 127 -22.88 6.65 -0.08
CA VAL A 127 -22.32 6.36 1.25
C VAL A 127 -21.59 5.03 1.24
N PHE A 128 -20.40 5.03 1.82
CA PHE A 128 -19.56 3.85 2.01
C PHE A 128 -19.27 3.67 3.48
N SER A 129 -19.59 2.50 4.02
CA SER A 129 -19.40 2.23 5.45
C SER A 129 -18.24 1.26 5.68
N GLY A 130 -17.56 1.44 6.80
CA GLY A 130 -16.50 0.56 7.28
C GLY A 130 -16.61 0.32 8.77
N GLU A 131 -16.09 -0.81 9.22
CA GLU A 131 -16.15 -1.22 10.62
C GLU A 131 -14.80 -1.82 11.06
N LEU A 132 -14.51 -1.61 12.34
CA LEU A 132 -13.44 -2.24 13.09
C LEU A 132 -14.04 -2.78 14.40
N VAL A 133 -13.80 -4.04 14.69
CA VAL A 133 -14.09 -4.64 16.00
C VAL A 133 -12.80 -4.88 16.77
N GLY A 134 -12.89 -4.96 18.09
CA GLY A 134 -11.75 -5.22 18.94
C GLY A 134 -12.08 -5.08 20.41
N GLN A 135 -11.11 -4.64 21.20
CA GLN A 135 -11.26 -4.42 22.63
C GLN A 135 -10.63 -3.10 23.08
N VAL A 136 -11.07 -2.60 24.22
CA VAL A 136 -10.43 -1.48 24.91
C VAL A 136 -9.17 -1.97 25.63
N ALA A 137 -8.06 -1.27 25.45
CA ALA A 137 -6.79 -1.56 26.10
C ALA A 137 -6.88 -1.39 27.63
N ALA A 138 -6.08 -2.15 28.37
CA ALA A 138 -5.97 -1.99 29.83
C ALA A 138 -5.44 -0.61 30.27
N ARG A 139 -4.68 0.07 29.40
CA ARG A 139 -4.23 1.45 29.55
C ARG A 139 -3.94 2.06 28.17
N PRO A 140 -3.94 3.39 28.00
CA PRO A 140 -3.56 4.01 26.75
C PRO A 140 -2.12 3.65 26.36
N LYS A 141 -1.88 3.32 25.09
CA LYS A 141 -0.54 3.01 24.56
C LYS A 141 -0.30 3.73 23.24
N GLY A 142 0.98 3.93 22.92
CA GLY A 142 1.42 4.71 21.76
C GLY A 142 1.42 6.22 22.00
N THR A 143 2.12 6.94 21.13
CA THR A 143 2.40 8.39 21.22
C THR A 143 1.81 9.21 20.08
N GLY A 144 1.22 8.56 19.07
CA GLY A 144 0.66 9.21 17.89
C GLY A 144 -0.80 8.83 17.63
N GLY A 145 -1.29 9.16 16.43
CA GLY A 145 -2.67 8.93 16.04
C GLY A 145 -3.64 10.00 16.57
N TYR A 146 -4.94 9.76 16.42
CA TYR A 146 -6.00 10.66 16.86
C TYR A 146 -7.25 9.90 17.26
N GLY A 147 -8.15 10.56 17.99
CA GLY A 147 -9.36 9.89 18.45
C GLY A 147 -9.00 8.78 19.43
N TRP A 148 -9.62 7.62 19.26
CA TRP A 148 -9.46 6.45 20.14
C TRP A 148 -8.25 5.56 19.80
N ASP A 149 -7.32 6.04 18.97
CA ASP A 149 -6.21 5.23 18.49
C ASP A 149 -5.36 4.64 19.65
N ARG A 150 -5.20 5.39 20.75
CA ARG A 150 -4.39 4.96 21.91
C ARG A 150 -5.07 3.94 22.81
N VAL A 151 -6.38 3.74 22.67
CA VAL A 151 -7.18 2.93 23.59
C VAL A 151 -7.85 1.72 22.92
N VAL A 152 -7.93 1.70 21.59
CA VAL A 152 -8.52 0.58 20.84
C VAL A 152 -7.44 -0.38 20.38
N VAL A 153 -7.60 -1.65 20.75
CA VAL A 153 -6.85 -2.80 20.25
C VAL A 153 -7.73 -3.52 19.22
N PRO A 154 -7.38 -3.48 17.92
CA PRO A 154 -8.09 -4.21 16.88
C PRO A 154 -8.16 -5.71 17.17
N ASP A 155 -9.28 -6.35 16.80
CA ASP A 155 -9.42 -7.80 16.95
C ASP A 155 -8.33 -8.57 16.20
N GLY A 156 -7.80 -9.62 16.83
CA GLY A 156 -6.66 -10.37 16.34
C GLY A 156 -5.29 -9.72 16.59
N TYR A 157 -5.21 -8.50 17.14
CA TYR A 157 -3.94 -7.81 17.44
C TYR A 157 -3.71 -7.65 18.95
N ALA A 158 -2.43 -7.52 19.33
CA ALA A 158 -2.03 -7.27 20.73
C ALA A 158 -1.68 -5.80 21.03
N ARG A 159 -1.67 -4.96 19.99
CA ARG A 159 -1.22 -3.56 20.03
C ARG A 159 -2.37 -2.62 19.69
N THR A 160 -2.37 -1.44 20.30
CA THR A 160 -3.34 -0.39 20.00
C THR A 160 -3.16 0.16 18.59
N LEU A 161 -4.18 0.80 18.01
CA LEU A 161 -4.08 1.48 16.71
C LEU A 161 -2.93 2.52 16.69
N SER A 162 -2.67 3.20 17.81
CA SER A 162 -1.58 4.17 17.97
C SER A 162 -0.21 3.48 17.94
N GLU A 163 -0.06 2.32 18.56
CA GLU A 163 1.16 1.52 18.45
C GLU A 163 1.37 0.93 17.05
N LEU A 164 0.29 0.77 16.28
CA LEU A 164 0.29 0.29 14.90
C LEU A 164 0.28 1.44 13.88
N LEU A 165 0.72 2.65 14.23
CA LEU A 165 0.53 3.85 13.40
C LEU A 165 1.01 3.68 11.94
N ALA A 166 2.18 3.06 11.72
CA ALA A 166 2.74 2.82 10.39
C ALA A 166 1.86 1.88 9.53
N THR A 167 1.14 0.96 10.17
CA THR A 167 0.28 -0.05 9.54
C THR A 167 -1.21 0.24 9.72
N LYS A 168 -1.55 1.36 10.36
CA LYS A 168 -2.92 1.70 10.80
C LYS A 168 -3.89 1.71 9.62
N TYR A 169 -3.46 2.12 8.43
CA TYR A 169 -4.31 2.09 7.25
C TYR A 169 -4.87 0.68 7.01
N LEU A 170 -4.10 -0.40 7.25
CA LEU A 170 -4.54 -1.79 7.10
C LEU A 170 -5.50 -2.22 8.21
N THR A 171 -5.33 -1.72 9.43
CA THR A 171 -6.02 -2.22 10.64
C THR A 171 -7.17 -1.33 11.11
N ASN A 172 -7.45 -0.22 10.41
CA ASN A 172 -8.50 0.74 10.74
C ASN A 172 -9.77 0.50 9.90
N MET A 173 -10.93 0.98 10.39
CA MET A 173 -12.21 0.90 9.69
C MET A 173 -12.28 1.71 8.39
N ARG A 174 -11.34 2.63 8.15
CA ARG A 174 -11.38 3.59 7.04
C ARG A 174 -11.04 3.01 5.67
N LEU A 175 -10.21 1.98 5.58
CA LEU A 175 -9.59 1.64 4.30
C LEU A 175 -10.57 1.22 3.22
N LEU A 176 -11.44 0.25 3.51
CA LEU A 176 -12.40 -0.26 2.53
C LEU A 176 -13.37 0.83 1.98
N PRO A 177 -14.01 1.67 2.82
CA PRO A 177 -14.88 2.72 2.29
C PRO A 177 -14.13 3.77 1.46
N TYR A 178 -12.87 4.09 1.79
CA TYR A 178 -12.06 4.97 0.95
C TYR A 178 -11.63 4.32 -0.36
N LEU A 179 -11.30 3.03 -0.38
CA LEU A 179 -11.03 2.32 -1.63
C LEU A 179 -12.28 2.26 -2.53
N ALA A 180 -13.46 2.04 -1.95
CA ALA A 180 -14.73 2.09 -2.68
C ALA A 180 -14.97 3.48 -3.26
N LEU A 181 -14.77 4.55 -2.48
CA LEU A 181 -14.84 5.92 -2.95
C LEU A 181 -13.80 6.20 -4.05
N ALA A 182 -12.58 5.71 -3.92
CA ALA A 182 -11.55 5.88 -4.94
C ALA A 182 -11.97 5.24 -6.28
N GLY A 183 -12.61 4.06 -6.25
CA GLY A 183 -13.19 3.45 -7.45
C GLY A 183 -14.23 4.34 -8.13
N VAL A 184 -15.07 5.01 -7.34
CA VAL A 184 -16.04 5.99 -7.85
C VAL A 184 -15.35 7.20 -8.47
N LEU A 185 -14.41 7.80 -7.76
CA LEU A 185 -13.74 9.03 -8.19
C LEU A 185 -12.85 8.80 -9.43
N ARG A 186 -12.30 7.59 -9.59
CA ARG A 186 -11.53 7.23 -10.78
C ARG A 186 -12.42 7.03 -12.00
N GLY A 187 -13.71 6.76 -11.82
CA GLY A 187 -14.64 6.46 -12.92
C GLY A 187 -14.23 5.26 -13.78
N ARG A 188 -13.33 4.41 -13.27
CA ARG A 188 -12.67 3.31 -13.99
C ARG A 188 -12.50 2.12 -13.06
N SER A 189 -12.64 0.91 -13.60
CA SER A 189 -12.34 -0.32 -12.88
C SER A 189 -11.31 -1.09 -13.68
N TYR A 190 -10.06 -1.08 -13.19
CA TYR A 190 -9.03 -1.92 -13.76
C TYR A 190 -9.44 -3.38 -13.56
N ASP A 191 -9.44 -4.14 -14.65
CA ASP A 191 -9.67 -5.58 -14.66
C ASP A 191 -8.53 -6.24 -15.44
N GLY A 192 -7.93 -7.26 -14.86
CA GLY A 192 -6.73 -7.87 -15.42
C GLY A 192 -5.95 -8.71 -14.43
N VAL A 193 -4.66 -8.80 -14.67
CA VAL A 193 -3.69 -9.46 -13.78
C VAL A 193 -2.86 -8.39 -13.11
N PHE A 194 -2.68 -8.55 -11.80
CA PHE A 194 -1.91 -7.62 -10.99
C PHE A 194 -0.80 -8.37 -10.26
N GLU A 195 0.36 -7.75 -10.16
CA GLU A 195 1.36 -8.10 -9.16
C GLU A 195 1.17 -7.17 -7.96
N ALA A 196 1.33 -7.70 -6.76
CA ALA A 196 1.21 -6.94 -5.53
C ALA A 196 2.38 -7.19 -4.60
N HIS A 197 2.81 -6.12 -3.94
CA HIS A 197 3.92 -6.11 -3.01
C HIS A 197 3.49 -5.51 -1.68
N VAL A 198 3.69 -6.25 -0.60
CA VAL A 198 3.56 -5.76 0.76
C VAL A 198 4.94 -5.68 1.38
N THR A 199 5.45 -4.46 1.55
CA THR A 199 6.78 -4.17 2.08
C THR A 199 6.75 -3.99 3.58
N ILE A 200 7.73 -4.54 4.29
CA ILE A 200 7.91 -4.35 5.72
C ILE A 200 9.13 -3.47 6.04
N ALA A 201 9.11 -2.81 7.19
CA ALA A 201 10.33 -2.34 7.83
C ALA A 201 11.06 -3.55 8.42
N ALA A 202 12.30 -3.78 7.97
CA ALA A 202 13.22 -4.71 8.59
C ALA A 202 14.44 -3.96 9.11
N GLU A 203 14.53 -3.86 10.43
CA GLU A 203 15.63 -3.17 11.12
C GLU A 203 16.91 -4.03 11.14
N ASP A 204 16.78 -5.34 10.98
CA ASP A 204 17.86 -6.31 11.01
C ASP A 204 17.64 -7.50 10.04
N GLU A 205 18.70 -8.28 9.82
CA GLU A 205 18.67 -9.48 8.98
C GLU A 205 17.77 -10.58 9.56
N ALA A 206 17.64 -10.66 10.89
CA ALA A 206 16.80 -11.64 11.56
C ALA A 206 15.31 -11.42 11.23
N THR A 207 14.88 -10.17 11.17
CA THR A 207 13.51 -9.79 10.78
C THR A 207 13.27 -10.10 9.32
N ALA A 208 14.23 -9.83 8.43
CA ALA A 208 14.14 -10.19 7.02
C ALA A 208 14.05 -11.71 6.82
N ALA A 209 14.85 -12.50 7.55
CA ALA A 209 14.81 -13.96 7.51
C ALA A 209 13.47 -14.53 8.02
N ARG A 210 12.94 -13.99 9.13
CA ARG A 210 11.62 -14.35 9.65
C ARG A 210 10.51 -14.02 8.64
N PHE A 211 10.62 -12.89 7.96
CA PHE A 211 9.68 -12.48 6.93
C PHE A 211 9.75 -13.38 5.69
N ALA A 212 10.95 -13.76 5.23
CA ALA A 212 11.12 -14.71 4.14
C ALA A 212 10.48 -16.08 4.44
N ALA A 213 10.69 -16.59 5.66
CA ALA A 213 10.03 -17.84 6.12
C ALA A 213 8.50 -17.70 6.14
N THR A 214 7.99 -16.53 6.55
CA THR A 214 6.54 -16.25 6.55
C THR A 214 5.97 -16.17 5.12
N CYS A 215 6.70 -15.57 4.18
CA CYS A 215 6.30 -15.54 2.77
C CYS A 215 6.15 -16.96 2.20
N ASN A 216 7.10 -17.84 2.53
CA ASN A 216 7.05 -19.24 2.14
C ASN A 216 5.84 -19.98 2.77
N GLU A 217 5.52 -19.72 4.05
CA GLU A 217 4.30 -20.25 4.70
C GLU A 217 3.02 -19.82 3.97
N PHE A 218 2.96 -18.58 3.50
CA PHE A 218 1.81 -18.05 2.75
C PHE A 218 1.80 -18.46 1.28
N GLY A 219 2.85 -19.15 0.79
CA GLY A 219 2.97 -19.51 -0.62
C GLY A 219 3.18 -18.31 -1.55
N VAL A 220 3.66 -17.17 -1.02
CA VAL A 220 4.00 -15.98 -1.81
C VAL A 220 5.51 -15.84 -1.93
N LYS A 221 5.96 -15.21 -3.02
CA LYS A 221 7.40 -15.02 -3.26
C LYS A 221 7.94 -13.97 -2.30
N PHE A 222 9.10 -14.22 -1.72
CA PHE A 222 9.88 -13.21 -1.01
C PHE A 222 10.79 -12.48 -2.00
N VAL A 223 10.77 -11.15 -1.94
CA VAL A 223 11.65 -10.26 -2.72
C VAL A 223 12.33 -9.29 -1.75
N GLN A 224 13.64 -9.12 -1.82
CA GLN A 224 14.34 -8.08 -1.07
C GLN A 224 15.22 -7.24 -1.97
N ILE A 225 14.84 -5.98 -2.18
CA ILE A 225 15.62 -5.03 -2.96
C ILE A 225 16.58 -4.27 -2.04
N GLU A 226 17.87 -4.25 -2.41
CA GLU A 226 18.86 -3.38 -1.77
C GLU A 226 19.20 -2.18 -2.67
N LEU A 227 19.00 -0.98 -2.16
CA LEU A 227 19.30 0.27 -2.84
C LEU A 227 20.68 0.81 -2.44
N PRO A 228 21.43 1.44 -3.36
CA PRO A 228 22.74 2.00 -3.05
C PRO A 228 22.67 3.24 -2.16
N ARG A 229 21.55 3.99 -2.23
CA ARG A 229 21.28 5.25 -1.53
C ARG A 229 19.78 5.34 -1.19
N GLY A 230 19.36 6.44 -0.56
CA GLY A 230 17.99 6.67 -0.13
C GLY A 230 17.78 6.40 1.36
N VAL A 231 16.60 6.80 1.84
CA VAL A 231 16.19 6.70 3.24
C VAL A 231 15.95 5.23 3.62
N THR A 232 15.21 4.50 2.79
CA THR A 232 14.91 3.07 3.01
C THR A 232 15.71 2.20 2.05
N ARG A 233 16.91 1.78 2.48
CA ARG A 233 17.84 1.05 1.60
C ARG A 233 17.51 -0.42 1.41
N SER A 234 16.95 -1.08 2.44
CA SER A 234 16.54 -2.49 2.36
C SER A 234 15.03 -2.54 2.32
N GLN A 235 14.47 -3.18 1.29
CA GLN A 235 13.03 -3.29 1.10
C GLN A 235 12.63 -4.77 0.96
N PRO A 236 12.43 -5.50 2.06
CA PRO A 236 11.85 -6.83 2.03
C PRO A 236 10.34 -6.72 1.79
N MET A 237 9.85 -7.42 0.78
CA MET A 237 8.46 -7.39 0.35
C MET A 237 7.98 -8.76 -0.11
N THR A 238 6.66 -8.97 -0.03
CA THR A 238 6.02 -10.07 -0.76
C THR A 238 6.02 -9.76 -2.26
N ALA A 239 5.84 -10.77 -3.09
CA ALA A 239 5.41 -10.66 -4.48
C ALA A 239 4.34 -11.74 -4.73
N SER A 240 3.13 -11.29 -5.04
CA SER A 240 1.96 -12.15 -5.27
C SER A 240 1.19 -11.71 -6.51
N TYR A 241 0.63 -12.68 -7.24
CA TYR A 241 -0.17 -12.42 -8.44
C TYR A 241 -1.65 -12.61 -8.15
N HIS A 242 -2.45 -11.68 -8.66
CA HIS A 242 -3.89 -11.61 -8.45
C HIS A 242 -4.60 -11.39 -9.78
N ARG A 243 -5.85 -11.84 -9.90
CA ARG A 243 -6.65 -11.67 -11.12
C ARG A 243 -8.07 -11.22 -10.79
N GLY A 244 -8.58 -10.30 -11.59
CA GLY A 244 -9.95 -9.81 -11.52
C GLY A 244 -9.99 -8.30 -11.43
N ARG A 245 -11.02 -7.76 -10.78
CA ARG A 245 -11.17 -6.31 -10.60
C ARG A 245 -10.24 -5.79 -9.50
N LEU A 246 -9.68 -4.60 -9.69
CA LEU A 246 -8.77 -3.96 -8.74
C LEU A 246 -9.37 -3.84 -7.33
N GLU A 247 -10.69 -3.65 -7.21
CA GLU A 247 -11.35 -3.58 -5.90
C GLU A 247 -11.25 -4.91 -5.12
N THR A 248 -11.39 -6.05 -5.82
CA THR A 248 -11.24 -7.39 -5.25
C THR A 248 -9.78 -7.68 -4.93
N VAL A 249 -8.86 -7.35 -5.85
CA VAL A 249 -7.42 -7.51 -5.65
C VAL A 249 -6.95 -6.72 -4.43
N HIS A 250 -7.42 -5.49 -4.26
CA HIS A 250 -7.19 -4.73 -3.05
C HIS A 250 -7.58 -5.52 -1.80
N ALA A 251 -8.80 -6.05 -1.73
CA ALA A 251 -9.25 -6.80 -0.55
C ALA A 251 -8.34 -7.99 -0.22
N GLU A 252 -7.87 -8.72 -1.24
CA GLU A 252 -6.93 -9.85 -1.08
C GLU A 252 -5.57 -9.40 -0.54
N VAL A 253 -4.96 -8.38 -1.15
CA VAL A 253 -3.67 -7.84 -0.74
C VAL A 253 -3.72 -7.25 0.67
N LEU A 254 -4.86 -6.64 1.03
CA LEU A 254 -5.09 -6.13 2.37
C LEU A 254 -5.23 -7.25 3.41
N ALA A 255 -5.85 -8.37 3.06
CA ALA A 255 -5.89 -9.54 3.95
C ALA A 255 -4.48 -10.07 4.24
N LEU A 256 -3.65 -10.17 3.20
CA LEU A 256 -2.23 -10.54 3.33
C LEU A 256 -1.47 -9.55 4.24
N GLY A 257 -1.62 -8.25 4.00
CA GLY A 257 -1.01 -7.21 4.83
C GLY A 257 -1.45 -7.28 6.29
N LYS A 258 -2.75 -7.46 6.55
CA LYS A 258 -3.30 -7.62 7.92
C LYS A 258 -2.69 -8.81 8.64
N GLU A 259 -2.55 -9.95 7.96
CA GLU A 259 -1.94 -11.15 8.52
C GLU A 259 -0.45 -10.93 8.84
N LEU A 260 0.29 -10.24 7.99
CA LEU A 260 1.67 -9.85 8.29
C LEU A 260 1.79 -8.98 9.55
N VAL A 261 0.89 -8.00 9.70
CA VAL A 261 0.84 -7.18 10.92
C VAL A 261 0.50 -8.05 12.15
N ARG A 262 -0.39 -9.04 12.00
CA ARG A 262 -0.73 -9.99 13.07
C ARG A 262 0.46 -10.83 13.52
N ARG A 263 1.33 -11.21 12.57
CA ARG A 263 2.61 -11.90 12.83
C ARG A 263 3.70 -10.97 13.38
N GLY A 264 3.38 -9.71 13.64
CA GLY A 264 4.26 -8.73 14.28
C GLY A 264 5.18 -7.96 13.32
N PHE A 265 4.92 -8.02 12.00
CA PHE A 265 5.67 -7.22 11.04
C PHE A 265 5.12 -5.78 10.95
N SER A 266 6.02 -4.82 10.76
CA SER A 266 5.65 -3.42 10.49
C SER A 266 5.56 -3.21 8.98
N VAL A 267 4.36 -3.36 8.41
CA VAL A 267 4.11 -3.08 6.98
C VAL A 267 4.22 -1.58 6.70
N THR A 268 5.08 -1.19 5.78
CA THR A 268 5.37 0.22 5.45
C THR A 268 4.78 0.68 4.12
N ARG A 269 4.49 -0.26 3.22
CA ARG A 269 3.97 0.02 1.87
C ARG A 269 3.20 -1.16 1.31
N THR A 270 2.13 -0.85 0.59
CA THR A 270 1.42 -1.77 -0.29
C THR A 270 1.44 -1.18 -1.69
N LYS A 271 1.95 -1.93 -2.67
CA LYS A 271 1.96 -1.57 -4.08
C LYS A 271 1.16 -2.60 -4.88
N ILE A 272 0.36 -2.14 -5.84
CA ILE A 272 -0.38 -2.99 -6.78
C ILE A 272 -0.09 -2.47 -8.19
N GLU A 273 0.36 -3.37 -9.04
CA GLU A 273 0.85 -3.11 -10.39
C GLU A 273 0.07 -3.93 -11.39
N ALA A 274 -0.53 -3.27 -12.37
CA ALA A 274 -1.14 -3.95 -13.50
C ALA A 274 -0.03 -4.53 -14.39
N VAL A 275 -0.14 -5.81 -14.71
CA VAL A 275 0.80 -6.55 -15.55
C VAL A 275 0.17 -6.82 -16.92
N GLY A 276 0.95 -6.63 -17.98
CA GLY A 276 0.52 -6.92 -19.35
C GLY A 276 -0.59 -6.00 -19.86
N ALA A 277 -1.42 -6.52 -20.78
CA ALA A 277 -2.51 -5.76 -21.40
C ALA A 277 -3.69 -5.64 -20.42
N SER A 278 -3.70 -4.55 -19.64
CA SER A 278 -4.86 -4.15 -18.82
C SER A 278 -5.57 -2.99 -19.50
N ARG A 279 -6.90 -3.11 -19.67
CA ARG A 279 -7.73 -2.21 -20.50
C ARG A 279 -7.59 -0.72 -20.13
N ASP A 280 -7.34 -0.41 -18.85
CA ASP A 280 -7.36 0.96 -18.32
C ASP A 280 -5.97 1.58 -18.10
N VAL A 281 -4.90 0.84 -18.43
CA VAL A 281 -3.52 1.38 -18.46
C VAL A 281 -3.44 2.45 -19.56
N PRO A 282 -2.93 3.67 -19.27
CA PRO A 282 -2.91 4.76 -20.25
C PRO A 282 -1.98 4.44 -21.42
N GLU A 283 -2.45 4.58 -22.64
CA GLU A 283 -1.67 4.36 -23.85
C GLU A 283 -0.84 5.60 -24.24
N THR A 284 -1.42 6.79 -24.05
CA THR A 284 -0.84 8.08 -24.42
C THR A 284 -0.51 8.95 -23.21
N ASP A 285 0.38 9.93 -23.39
CA ASP A 285 0.73 10.88 -22.31
C ASP A 285 -0.49 11.72 -21.89
N GLU A 286 -1.38 12.08 -22.83
CA GLU A 286 -2.63 12.78 -22.53
C GLU A 286 -3.56 11.92 -21.64
N GLU A 287 -3.68 10.63 -21.92
CA GLU A 287 -4.42 9.72 -21.04
C GLU A 287 -3.77 9.60 -19.66
N ALA A 288 -2.43 9.56 -19.60
CA ALA A 288 -1.67 9.47 -18.37
C ALA A 288 -1.83 10.72 -17.47
N GLU A 289 -1.96 11.92 -18.05
CA GLU A 289 -2.23 13.16 -17.31
C GLU A 289 -3.59 13.15 -16.58
N THR A 290 -4.54 12.34 -17.05
CA THR A 290 -5.83 12.16 -16.36
C THR A 290 -5.75 11.16 -15.20
N ARG A 291 -4.61 10.48 -15.02
CA ARG A 291 -4.43 9.46 -13.97
C ARG A 291 -3.99 10.11 -12.66
N PRO A 292 -4.22 9.44 -11.51
CA PRO A 292 -3.64 9.86 -10.25
C PRO A 292 -2.14 10.15 -10.39
N PRO A 293 -1.60 11.26 -9.86
CA PRO A 293 -0.19 11.62 -9.98
C PRO A 293 0.79 10.56 -9.46
N GLN A 294 0.31 9.66 -8.61
CA GLN A 294 1.07 8.55 -8.05
C GLN A 294 1.06 7.29 -8.91
N ASN A 295 0.35 7.28 -10.02
CA ASN A 295 0.41 6.18 -10.97
C ASN A 295 1.55 6.43 -11.96
N TYR A 296 2.30 5.38 -12.26
CA TYR A 296 3.48 5.44 -13.12
C TYR A 296 3.73 4.08 -13.76
N PHE A 297 4.42 4.10 -14.89
CA PHE A 297 5.04 2.88 -15.42
C PHE A 297 6.31 2.59 -14.61
N GLU A 298 6.50 1.33 -14.22
CA GLU A 298 7.71 0.83 -13.59
C GLU A 298 8.24 -0.35 -14.40
N TYR A 299 9.39 -0.15 -15.04
CA TYR A 299 9.99 -1.12 -15.93
C TYR A 299 11.33 -1.58 -15.40
N HIS A 300 11.58 -2.88 -15.48
CA HIS A 300 12.77 -3.50 -14.92
C HIS A 300 13.50 -4.34 -15.96
N VAL A 301 14.84 -4.28 -15.95
CA VAL A 301 15.69 -5.23 -16.66
C VAL A 301 16.76 -5.80 -15.74
N LYS A 302 16.91 -7.13 -15.76
CA LYS A 302 18.00 -7.84 -15.08
C LYS A 302 19.27 -7.77 -15.94
N VAL A 303 20.33 -7.17 -15.40
CA VAL A 303 21.67 -7.12 -16.01
C VAL A 303 22.58 -8.11 -15.32
N ILE A 304 23.24 -8.98 -16.11
CA ILE A 304 24.17 -9.99 -15.63
C ILE A 304 25.59 -9.46 -15.81
N LEU A 305 26.32 -9.35 -14.70
CA LEU A 305 27.70 -8.88 -14.64
C LEU A 305 28.62 -10.01 -14.18
N PRO A 306 29.89 -10.07 -14.61
CA PRO A 306 30.88 -10.91 -13.96
C PRO A 306 31.00 -10.53 -12.47
N LYS A 307 31.22 -11.51 -11.60
CA LYS A 307 31.40 -11.30 -10.15
C LYS A 307 32.64 -10.47 -9.85
N ASP A 308 33.66 -10.59 -10.70
CA ASP A 308 34.88 -9.79 -10.69
C ASP A 308 34.71 -8.48 -11.48
N GLY A 309 33.46 -7.99 -11.62
CA GLY A 309 33.14 -6.78 -12.37
C GLY A 309 34.07 -5.65 -11.94
N SER A 310 34.94 -5.21 -12.84
CA SER A 310 35.79 -4.05 -12.56
C SER A 310 34.88 -2.91 -12.14
N GLU A 311 35.30 -2.11 -11.16
CA GLU A 311 34.57 -0.90 -10.78
C GLU A 311 34.20 -0.06 -12.01
N ASP A 312 34.98 -0.13 -13.08
CA ASP A 312 34.70 0.46 -14.39
C ASP A 312 33.41 -0.06 -15.05
N ALA A 313 33.13 -1.36 -15.03
CA ALA A 313 31.90 -1.92 -15.60
C ALA A 313 30.66 -1.49 -14.80
N LEU A 314 30.78 -1.42 -13.46
CA LEU A 314 29.73 -0.88 -12.60
C LEU A 314 29.55 0.63 -12.79
N ALA A 315 30.64 1.38 -12.97
CA ALA A 315 30.60 2.82 -13.24
C ALA A 315 29.97 3.11 -14.60
N ALA A 316 30.33 2.36 -15.65
CA ALA A 316 29.73 2.45 -16.97
C ALA A 316 28.23 2.13 -16.92
N LEU A 317 27.83 1.07 -16.20
CA LEU A 317 26.43 0.72 -16.02
C LEU A 317 25.66 1.82 -15.29
N ARG A 318 26.23 2.40 -14.22
CA ARG A 318 25.62 3.55 -13.52
C ARG A 318 25.46 4.75 -14.42
N SER A 319 26.48 5.09 -15.21
CA SER A 319 26.43 6.22 -16.14
C SER A 319 25.34 6.03 -17.20
N LEU A 320 25.21 4.82 -17.77
CA LEU A 320 24.11 4.51 -18.69
C LEU A 320 22.75 4.61 -18.02
N CYS A 321 22.63 4.12 -16.78
CA CYS A 321 21.39 4.26 -16.02
C CYS A 321 21.02 5.74 -15.84
N GLU A 322 21.97 6.58 -15.42
CA GLU A 322 21.75 8.03 -15.25
C GLU A 322 21.35 8.74 -16.55
N GLN A 323 21.98 8.39 -17.68
CA GLN A 323 21.65 8.96 -19.00
C GLN A 323 20.22 8.65 -19.47
N HIS A 324 19.66 7.53 -18.99
CA HIS A 324 18.34 7.05 -19.35
C HIS A 324 17.31 7.21 -18.21
N ASP A 325 17.60 7.99 -17.17
CA ASP A 325 16.74 8.15 -15.98
C ASP A 325 16.32 6.82 -15.33
N ALA A 326 17.26 5.87 -15.33
CA ALA A 326 17.12 4.56 -14.73
C ALA A 326 17.99 4.44 -13.47
N HIS A 327 17.64 3.48 -12.63
CA HIS A 327 18.17 3.35 -11.28
C HIS A 327 18.70 1.93 -11.06
N LEU A 328 19.97 1.85 -10.69
CA LEU A 328 20.66 0.59 -10.44
C LEU A 328 20.52 0.14 -8.98
N SER A 329 20.16 -1.12 -8.77
CA SER A 329 20.16 -1.73 -7.43
C SER A 329 21.59 -1.99 -6.91
N ARG A 330 21.76 -2.06 -5.57
CA ARG A 330 23.05 -2.43 -4.95
C ARG A 330 23.37 -3.91 -5.19
N ARG A 331 22.37 -4.76 -5.05
CA ARG A 331 22.40 -6.20 -5.35
C ARG A 331 21.17 -6.59 -6.16
N ALA A 332 21.22 -7.71 -6.87
CA ALA A 332 19.98 -8.30 -7.35
C ALA A 332 19.06 -8.59 -6.17
N PRO A 333 17.76 -8.34 -6.30
CA PRO A 333 16.75 -8.80 -5.39
C PRO A 333 16.92 -10.28 -5.08
N ILE A 334 16.88 -10.61 -3.80
CA ILE A 334 16.82 -12.00 -3.36
C ILE A 334 15.39 -12.45 -3.63
N GLU A 335 15.23 -13.42 -4.52
CA GLU A 335 13.94 -13.98 -4.91
C GLU A 335 13.87 -15.43 -4.39
N GLN A 336 12.91 -15.75 -3.52
CA GLN A 336 12.66 -17.11 -3.05
C GLN A 336 11.21 -17.51 -3.38
N SER A 337 11.04 -18.57 -4.17
CA SER A 337 9.73 -19.10 -4.57
C SER A 337 9.14 -20.04 -3.52
N GLY A 338 7.86 -19.85 -3.16
CA GLY A 338 7.16 -20.65 -2.15
C GLY A 338 6.62 -22.02 -2.60
N HIS A 339 6.99 -22.52 -3.78
CA HIS A 339 6.55 -23.84 -4.21
C HIS A 339 7.47 -24.93 -3.64
N GLY A 340 7.03 -25.55 -2.55
CA GLY A 340 7.51 -26.88 -2.19
C GLY A 340 7.03 -27.89 -3.23
N GLU A 341 7.95 -28.48 -3.99
CA GLU A 341 7.62 -29.65 -4.81
C GLU A 341 7.09 -30.77 -3.90
N PRO A 342 5.98 -31.44 -4.24
CA PRO A 342 5.59 -32.66 -3.55
C PRO A 342 6.64 -33.73 -3.85
N GLY A 343 7.41 -34.10 -2.85
CA GLY A 343 8.39 -35.17 -2.93
C GLY A 343 7.72 -36.50 -3.30
N HIS A 344 7.66 -36.79 -4.60
CA HIS A 344 7.41 -38.14 -5.09
C HIS A 344 8.69 -38.93 -4.86
N GLY A 345 8.71 -39.69 -3.76
CA GLY A 345 9.76 -40.65 -3.42
C GLY A 345 9.76 -41.84 -4.39
N GLY A 346 10.09 -41.59 -5.65
CA GLY A 346 10.52 -42.61 -6.59
C GLY A 346 12.02 -42.86 -6.38
N ARG A 347 12.36 -44.05 -5.89
CA ARG A 347 13.72 -44.58 -6.02
C ARG A 347 13.97 -44.81 -7.50
N ASP A 348 15.02 -44.19 -8.07
CA ASP A 348 15.91 -44.91 -8.98
C ASP A 348 17.23 -44.18 -9.30
N THR A 349 18.31 -44.94 -9.09
CA THR A 349 19.57 -45.05 -9.85
C THR A 349 20.41 -43.81 -10.22
N ALA A 350 21.55 -43.71 -9.53
CA ALA A 350 22.91 -43.57 -10.06
C ALA A 350 23.22 -42.61 -11.24
N GLY A 351 23.93 -41.51 -10.90
CA GLY A 351 25.29 -41.32 -11.43
C GLY A 351 25.52 -40.52 -12.72
N ARG A 352 24.66 -39.57 -13.11
CA ARG A 352 24.92 -38.71 -14.30
C ARG A 352 24.69 -37.20 -14.15
N ASP A 353 24.54 -36.67 -12.94
CA ASP A 353 24.12 -35.25 -12.77
C ASP A 353 25.00 -34.43 -11.81
N THR A 354 26.20 -34.89 -11.47
CA THR A 354 27.13 -34.13 -10.62
C THR A 354 27.87 -33.06 -11.41
N ALA A 355 28.28 -33.33 -12.66
CA ALA A 355 29.00 -32.37 -13.50
C ALA A 355 28.14 -31.18 -13.96
N ALA A 356 26.85 -31.41 -14.25
CA ALA A 356 25.91 -30.34 -14.62
C ALA A 356 25.60 -29.44 -13.41
N ARG A 357 25.39 -30.04 -12.22
CA ARG A 357 25.20 -29.30 -10.97
C ARG A 357 26.46 -28.52 -10.55
N ASP A 358 27.65 -29.10 -10.69
CA ASP A 358 28.92 -28.39 -10.45
C ASP A 358 29.19 -27.28 -11.48
N THR A 359 28.79 -27.47 -12.73
CA THR A 359 28.92 -26.44 -13.78
C THR A 359 27.96 -25.29 -13.53
N VAL A 360 26.70 -25.58 -13.17
CA VAL A 360 25.72 -24.56 -12.77
C VAL A 360 26.16 -23.84 -11.50
N ALA A 361 26.65 -24.54 -10.48
CA ALA A 361 27.20 -23.95 -9.27
C ALA A 361 28.46 -23.09 -9.55
N ARG A 362 29.37 -23.53 -10.43
CA ARG A 362 30.51 -22.73 -10.92
C ARG A 362 30.11 -21.53 -11.78
N PHE A 363 28.99 -21.61 -12.50
CA PHE A 363 28.46 -20.51 -13.30
C PHE A 363 27.80 -19.44 -12.40
N VAL A 364 26.98 -19.87 -11.44
CA VAL A 364 26.34 -18.98 -10.43
C VAL A 364 27.38 -18.27 -9.55
N THR A 365 28.54 -18.88 -9.31
CA THR A 365 29.62 -18.25 -8.53
C THR A 365 30.47 -17.24 -9.30
N ARG A 366 30.35 -17.14 -10.64
CA ARG A 366 31.14 -16.25 -11.50
C ARG A 366 30.42 -15.00 -11.97
N PHE A 367 29.10 -14.92 -11.78
CA PHE A 367 28.30 -13.77 -12.21
C PHE A 367 27.44 -13.24 -11.07
N VAL A 368 27.18 -11.94 -11.07
CA VAL A 368 26.24 -11.25 -10.20
C VAL A 368 25.18 -10.60 -11.06
N THR A 369 23.94 -10.57 -10.58
CA THR A 369 22.87 -9.85 -11.26
C THR A 369 22.69 -8.48 -10.61
N ARG A 370 22.23 -7.51 -11.39
CA ARG A 370 21.73 -6.20 -10.95
C ARG A 370 20.36 -5.95 -11.57
N PHE A 371 19.51 -5.23 -10.85
CA PHE A 371 18.28 -4.72 -11.42
C PHE A 371 18.49 -3.27 -11.83
N VAL A 372 18.07 -2.95 -13.04
CA VAL A 372 17.93 -1.59 -13.53
C VAL A 372 16.44 -1.29 -13.62
N THR A 373 16.00 -0.25 -12.93
CA THR A 373 14.60 0.17 -12.84
C THR A 373 14.43 1.53 -13.48
N GLN A 374 13.48 1.68 -14.39
CA GLN A 374 13.08 2.96 -14.96
C GLN A 374 11.62 3.24 -14.56
N ARG A 375 11.34 4.46 -14.11
CA ARG A 375 9.98 4.89 -13.78
C ARG A 375 9.57 6.05 -14.64
N ALA A 376 8.34 6.04 -15.14
CA ALA A 376 7.80 7.11 -15.96
C ALA A 376 6.44 7.56 -15.40
N TYR A 377 6.42 8.76 -14.85
CA TYR A 377 5.22 9.43 -14.34
C TYR A 377 4.59 10.28 -15.43
N ARG A 378 3.25 10.37 -15.44
CA ARG A 378 2.48 11.17 -16.42
C ARG A 378 2.85 10.87 -17.89
N SER A 379 3.36 9.67 -18.14
CA SER A 379 3.66 9.20 -19.47
C SER A 379 2.79 7.99 -19.79
N GLY A 380 2.32 7.92 -21.03
CA GLY A 380 1.57 6.79 -21.56
C GLY A 380 2.48 5.62 -21.91
N ARG A 381 1.85 4.45 -22.11
CA ARG A 381 2.55 3.19 -22.40
C ARG A 381 3.47 3.31 -23.61
N VAL A 382 3.06 4.01 -24.68
CA VAL A 382 3.86 4.15 -25.90
C VAL A 382 5.18 4.89 -25.62
N THR A 383 5.10 6.08 -25.02
CA THR A 383 6.27 6.90 -24.69
C THR A 383 7.17 6.21 -23.67
N SER A 384 6.59 5.69 -22.59
CA SER A 384 7.33 4.97 -21.55
C SER A 384 8.01 3.72 -22.11
N ALA A 385 7.32 2.98 -23.00
CA ALA A 385 7.88 1.76 -23.58
C ALA A 385 9.07 2.06 -24.49
N ALA A 386 8.97 3.10 -25.31
CA ALA A 386 10.06 3.54 -26.18
C ALA A 386 11.30 3.98 -25.38
N ALA A 387 11.11 4.71 -24.27
CA ALA A 387 12.20 5.10 -23.38
C ALA A 387 12.94 3.90 -22.79
N PHE A 388 12.21 2.85 -22.41
CA PHE A 388 12.80 1.62 -21.87
C PHE A 388 13.46 0.77 -22.94
N ASP A 389 12.88 0.69 -24.14
CA ASP A 389 13.53 0.02 -25.26
C ASP A 389 14.84 0.71 -25.64
N ALA A 390 14.90 2.04 -25.56
CA ALA A 390 16.14 2.79 -25.76
C ALA A 390 17.20 2.48 -24.69
N LEU A 391 16.81 2.39 -23.41
CA LEU A 391 17.71 1.97 -22.32
C LEU A 391 18.25 0.56 -22.57
N VAL A 392 17.37 -0.39 -22.90
CA VAL A 392 17.76 -1.78 -23.15
C VAL A 392 18.70 -1.87 -24.35
N ALA A 393 18.41 -1.15 -25.44
CA ALA A 393 19.29 -1.10 -26.60
C ALA A 393 20.67 -0.51 -26.26
N ALA A 394 20.74 0.52 -25.41
CA ALA A 394 22.00 1.10 -24.95
C ALA A 394 22.80 0.13 -24.06
N LEU A 395 22.14 -0.62 -23.18
CA LEU A 395 22.76 -1.68 -22.39
C LEU A 395 23.35 -2.77 -23.29
N ASP A 396 22.56 -3.26 -24.25
CA ASP A 396 22.99 -4.30 -25.19
C ASP A 396 24.16 -3.79 -26.07
N ALA A 397 24.12 -2.54 -26.54
CA ALA A 397 25.18 -1.90 -27.32
C ALA A 397 26.48 -1.69 -26.53
N ALA A 398 26.39 -1.44 -25.22
CA ALA A 398 27.53 -1.36 -24.31
C ALA A 398 28.07 -2.74 -23.89
N GLY A 399 27.48 -3.83 -24.41
CA GLY A 399 27.93 -5.20 -24.16
C GLY A 399 27.43 -5.81 -22.84
N PHE A 400 26.46 -5.18 -22.18
CA PHE A 400 25.84 -5.75 -20.99
C PHE A 400 24.86 -6.86 -21.36
N ARG A 401 25.00 -8.02 -20.71
CA ARG A 401 24.06 -9.13 -20.91
C ARG A 401 22.77 -8.86 -20.13
N THR A 402 21.68 -8.61 -20.85
CA THR A 402 20.34 -8.45 -20.26
C THR A 402 19.57 -9.78 -20.23
N SER A 403 18.61 -9.91 -19.31
CA SER A 403 17.73 -11.09 -19.21
C SER A 403 16.27 -10.68 -19.01
N THR A 404 15.64 -11.05 -17.90
CA THR A 404 14.22 -10.75 -17.61
C THR A 404 13.94 -9.26 -17.78
N ARG A 405 12.90 -8.95 -18.56
CA ARG A 405 12.35 -7.61 -18.76
C ARG A 405 10.92 -7.61 -18.23
N LEU A 406 10.62 -6.79 -17.24
CA LEU A 406 9.29 -6.63 -16.67
C LEU A 406 8.75 -5.26 -17.02
N ARG A 407 7.46 -5.22 -17.34
CA ARG A 407 6.76 -3.99 -17.69
C ARG A 407 5.44 -3.90 -16.94
N GLU A 408 5.38 -2.99 -15.99
CA GLU A 408 4.27 -2.85 -15.06
C GLU A 408 3.77 -1.42 -15.02
N TYR A 409 2.51 -1.25 -14.61
CA TYR A 409 1.90 0.03 -14.36
C TYR A 409 1.34 0.07 -12.95
N THR A 410 1.93 0.89 -12.08
CA THR A 410 1.49 1.07 -10.69
C THR A 410 0.13 1.75 -10.68
N VAL A 411 -0.89 1.00 -10.26
CA VAL A 411 -2.27 1.48 -10.12
C VAL A 411 -2.60 1.90 -8.68
N TYR A 412 -1.81 1.43 -7.72
CA TYR A 412 -1.90 1.81 -6.32
C TYR A 412 -0.54 1.72 -5.65
N ASP A 413 -0.19 2.75 -4.89
CA ASP A 413 0.97 2.77 -4.01
C ASP A 413 0.56 3.50 -2.72
N SER A 414 0.65 2.82 -1.58
CA SER A 414 0.26 3.40 -0.29
C SER A 414 1.33 4.35 0.27
N ASN A 415 2.58 4.27 -0.21
CA ASN A 415 3.70 5.05 0.32
C ASN A 415 4.89 5.12 -0.66
N ILE A 416 4.83 6.05 -1.62
CA ILE A 416 5.94 6.31 -2.56
C ILE A 416 7.22 6.76 -1.84
N GLY A 417 7.08 7.40 -0.66
CA GLY A 417 8.20 7.90 0.13
C GLY A 417 9.18 6.84 0.63
N VAL A 418 8.83 5.54 0.55
CA VAL A 418 9.79 4.45 0.77
C VAL A 418 11.00 4.58 -0.16
N ASP A 419 10.81 5.11 -1.36
CA ASP A 419 11.86 5.32 -2.36
C ASP A 419 12.56 6.70 -2.25
N ALA A 420 12.25 7.49 -1.21
CA ALA A 420 12.80 8.83 -1.02
C ALA A 420 14.34 8.82 -0.96
N GLY A 421 14.95 9.75 -1.70
CA GLY A 421 16.41 9.88 -1.81
C GLY A 421 17.10 8.77 -2.62
N TRP A 422 16.36 7.79 -3.14
CA TRP A 422 16.89 6.86 -4.13
C TRP A 422 16.77 7.45 -5.55
N MET A 423 15.60 8.02 -5.87
CA MET A 423 15.32 8.67 -7.14
C MET A 423 15.48 10.19 -7.05
N ASN A 424 15.90 10.81 -8.15
CA ASN A 424 15.95 12.27 -8.24
C ASN A 424 14.50 12.80 -8.31
N GLY A 425 14.09 13.66 -7.36
CA GLY A 425 12.75 14.25 -7.35
C GLY A 425 11.66 13.46 -6.61
N ALA A 426 12.01 12.40 -5.87
CA ALA A 426 11.11 11.67 -4.97
C ALA A 426 11.07 12.24 -3.55
#